data_AF-A0A495R4Y3-F1
#
_entry.id   AF-A0A495R4Y3-F1
#
_cell.length_a   1.000
_cell.length_b   1.000
_cell.length_c   1.000
_cell.angle_alpha   90.00
_cell.angle_beta   90.00
_cell.angle_gamma   90.00
#
_symmetry.space_group_name_H-M   'P 1'
#
loop_
_entity.id
_entity.type
_entity.pdbx_description
1 polymer ?
#
loop_
_entity_poly.entity_id
_entity_poly.type
_entity_poly.pdbx_seq_one_letter_code
_entity_poly.pdbx_strand_id
1 'polypeptide(L)' 'MLRLFARLMVWWVRKWYPVFRTIGQATKNETYVETAIEITEENIKRIMDALEGDN' A
#
# COMPACT_ATOMS: atom_id res chain seq x y z
N MET A 1 -15.56 10.52 -4.13
CA MET A 1 -14.23 10.71 -4.75
C MET A 1 -13.11 9.99 -3.99
N LEU A 2 -13.06 10.05 -2.66
CA LEU A 2 -12.02 9.40 -1.83
C LEU A 2 -11.88 7.88 -2.01
N ARG A 3 -12.99 7.12 -2.14
CA ARG A 3 -12.93 5.66 -2.44
C ARG A 3 -12.16 5.33 -3.72
N LEU A 4 -12.32 6.15 -4.76
CA LEU A 4 -11.65 5.99 -6.04
C LEU A 4 -10.15 6.30 -5.91
N PHE A 5 -9.81 7.35 -5.16
CA PHE A 5 -8.43 7.69 -4.83
C PHE A 5 -7.73 6.57 -4.03
N ALA A 6 -8.38 6.02 -3.00
CA ALA A 6 -7.82 4.90 -2.23
C ALA A 6 -7.62 3.64 -3.09
N ARG A 7 -8.59 3.30 -3.95
CA ARG A 7 -8.42 2.20 -4.91
C ARG A 7 -7.27 2.44 -5.88
N LEU A 8 -7.10 3.67 -6.36
CA LEU A 8 -5.97 4.05 -7.22
C LEU A 8 -4.62 3.93 -6.49
N MET A 9 -4.56 4.30 -5.21
CA MET A 9 -3.35 4.16 -4.38
C MET A 9 -2.97 2.69 -4.19
N VAL A 10 -3.92 1.82 -3.84
CA VAL A 10 -3.67 0.36 -3.73
C VAL A 10 -3.22 -0.22 -5.07
N TRP A 11 -3.89 0.17 -6.17
CA TRP A 11 -3.51 -0.27 -7.50
C TRP A 11 -2.09 0.20 -7.88
N TRP A 12 -1.73 1.43 -7.54
CA TRP A 12 -0.41 1.99 -7.80
C TRP A 12 0.67 1.23 -7.02
N VAL A 13 0.47 0.97 -5.73
CA VAL A 13 1.40 0.20 -4.89
C VAL A 13 1.61 -1.21 -5.46
N ARG A 14 0.53 -1.90 -5.87
CA ARG A 14 0.62 -3.22 -6.51
C ARG A 14 1.36 -3.18 -7.85
N LYS A 15 1.16 -2.13 -8.64
CA LYS A 15 1.85 -1.98 -9.92
C LYS A 15 3.36 -1.80 -9.75
N TRP A 16 3.78 -1.10 -8.70
CA TRP A 16 5.19 -0.90 -8.37
C TRP A 16 5.80 -2.00 -7.50
N TYR A 17 5.00 -2.95 -7.01
CA TYR A 17 5.45 -4.14 -6.26
C TYR A 17 6.72 -4.80 -6.83
N PRO A 18 6.79 -5.18 -8.13
CA PRO A 18 7.99 -5.82 -8.67
C PRO A 18 9.23 -4.93 -8.57
N VAL A 19 9.07 -3.61 -8.75
CA VAL A 19 10.18 -2.66 -8.61
C VAL A 19 10.65 -2.57 -7.17
N PHE A 20 9.72 -2.46 -6.21
CA PHE A 20 10.06 -2.47 -4.79
C PHE A 20 10.73 -3.77 -4.38
N ARG A 21 10.27 -4.91 -4.90
CA ARG A 21 10.86 -6.23 -4.65
C ARG A 21 12.29 -6.32 -5.18
N THR A 22 12.54 -5.85 -6.41
CA THR A 22 13.90 -5.80 -6.98
C THR A 22 14.83 -4.90 -6.15
N ILE A 23 14.34 -3.75 -5.68
CA ILE A 23 15.11 -2.86 -4.80
C ILE A 23 15.36 -3.51 -3.44
N GLY A 24 14.36 -4.18 -2.87
CA GLY A 24 14.46 -4.93 -1.62
C GLY A 24 15.50 -6.05 -1.70
N GLN A 25 15.52 -6.78 -2.81
CA GLN A 25 16.54 -7.79 -3.11
C GLN A 25 17.95 -7.18 -3.17
N ALA A 26 18.11 -6.08 -3.91
CA ALA A 26 19.39 -5.38 -4.02
C ALA A 26 19.90 -4.87 -2.66
N THR A 27 18.99 -4.50 -1.76
CA THR A 27 19.30 -3.97 -0.42
C THR A 27 19.25 -5.02 0.70
N LYS A 28 19.01 -6.30 0.36
CA LYS A 28 18.79 -7.42 1.33
C LYS A 28 17.67 -7.15 2.34
N ASN A 29 16.67 -6.36 1.97
CA ASN A 29 15.54 -5.93 2.79
C ASN A 29 14.20 -6.43 2.22
N GLU A 30 14.15 -7.62 1.62
CA GLU A 30 12.93 -8.18 1.03
C GLU A 30 11.76 -8.23 2.01
N THR A 31 11.99 -8.71 3.23
CA THR A 31 10.97 -8.77 4.30
C THR A 31 10.43 -7.40 4.66
N TYR A 32 11.29 -6.38 4.69
CA TYR A 32 10.87 -5.01 4.97
C TYR A 32 9.96 -4.47 3.86
N VAL A 33 10.28 -4.76 2.60
CA VAL A 33 9.46 -4.34 1.46
C VAL A 33 8.08 -5.02 1.48
N GLU A 34 8.02 -6.33 1.72
CA GLU A 34 6.74 -7.04 1.82
C GLU A 34 5.90 -6.50 2.99
N THR A 35 6.52 -6.29 4.15
CA THR A 35 5.86 -5.73 5.34
C THR A 35 5.37 -4.30 5.09
N ALA A 36 6.17 -3.46 4.44
CA ALA A 36 5.80 -2.07 4.14
C ALA A 36 4.59 -2.01 3.19
N ILE A 37 4.48 -2.95 2.26
CA ILE A 37 3.36 -3.02 1.33
C ILE A 37 2.08 -3.46 2.05
N GLU A 38 2.14 -4.50 2.89
CA GLU A 38 0.99 -4.92 3.71
C GLU A 38 0.50 -3.79 4.63
N ILE A 39 1.41 -3.14 5.36
CA ILE A 39 1.08 -2.02 6.25
C ILE A 39 0.47 -0.85 5.47
N THR A 40 0.96 -0.59 4.26
CA THR A 40 0.43 0.48 3.41
C THR A 40 -0.99 0.17 2.95
N GLU A 41 -1.26 -1.06 2.49
CA GLU A 41 -2.62 -1.48 2.10
C GLU A 41 -3.58 -1.42 3.30
N GLU A 42 -3.15 -1.87 4.48
CA GLU A 42 -3.96 -1.84 5.70
C GLU A 42 -4.25 -0.40 6.15
N ASN A 43 -3.24 0.48 6.16
CA ASN A 43 -3.42 1.88 6.54
C ASN A 43 -4.37 2.62 5.60
N ILE A 44 -4.26 2.40 4.29
CA ILE A 44 -5.18 3.00 3.31
C ILE A 44 -6.61 2.54 3.61
N LYS A 45 -6.82 1.25 3.92
CA LYS A 45 -8.14 0.72 4.26
C LYS A 45 -8.67 1.32 5.58
N ARG A 46 -7.86 1.37 6.63
CA ARG A 46 -8.26 1.96 7.93
C ARG A 46 -8.63 3.44 7.81
N ILE A 47 -7.86 4.23 7.06
CA ILE A 47 -8.16 5.64 6.83
C ILE A 47 -9.49 5.79 6.07
N MET A 48 -9.74 4.92 5.08
CA MET A 48 -11.02 4.90 4.37
C MET A 48 -12.19 4.54 5.27
N ASP A 49 -12.05 3.49 6.09
CA ASP A 49 -13.11 3.07 7.03
C ASP A 49 -13.40 4.16 8.07
N ALA A 50 -12.36 4.83 8.59
CA ALA A 50 -12.50 5.95 9.52
C ALA A 50 -13.21 7.16 8.90
N LEU A 51 -12.91 7.50 7.65
CA LEU A 51 -13.58 8.59 6.92
C LEU A 51 -15.02 8.25 6.50
N GLU A 52 -15.38 6.97 6.42
CA GLU A 52 -16.73 6.52 6.10
C GLU A 52 -17.62 6.40 7.35
N GLY A 53 -17.04 6.07 8.52
CA GLY A 53 -17.77 5.96 9.80
C GLY A 53 -18.04 7.28 10.52
N ASP A 54 -17.43 8.38 10.09
CA ASP A 54 -17.61 9.73 10.66
C ASP A 54 -18.70 10.55 9.92
N ASN A 55 -19.53 9.89 9.09
CA ASN A 55 -20.68 10.47 8.37
C ASN A 55 -22.01 9.87 8.85
#